data_AF-A0AAP2DT59-F1
#
_entry.id   AF-A0AAP2DT59-F1
#
_cell.length_a   1.000
_cell.length_b   1.000
_cell.length_c   1.000
_cell.angle_alpha   90.00
_cell.angle_beta   90.00
_cell.angle_gamma   90.00
#
_symmetry.space_group_name_H-M   'P 1'
#
loop_
_entity.id
_entity.type
_entity.pdbx_description
1 polymer ?
#
loop_
_entity_poly.entity_id
_entity_poly.type
_entity_poly.pdbx_seq_one_letter_code
_entity_poly.pdbx_strand_id
1 'polypeptide(L)'
;YDYVETMGMALTAGRDFSRAHVDSTNYLVNEEAAQLMGGDVVGKKIKVYGTEGEIVGVLKNFSMNSLYSPVEPTVVRFDPPRCGRLYVRTKAGQISEALASMKAVCEQFNPGYPFEYTFLDQVFEQTYRSETIMGKLANIFAVISVFISLLGLLGLTAFTVEQRTKEVGIRKVLGASVAGIAALLSKEFVKLVLIGVAIALPVAAYLMSQWLQDFASRISMPWWLFALSGAAALLLAIGTISFQSIRAALTNPVDTLRSE
;
A
#
# COMPACT_ATOMS: atom_id res chain seq x y z
N TYR A 1 32.04 -6.46 -9.22
CA TYR A 1 32.48 -5.09 -8.92
C TYR A 1 31.27 -4.19 -8.86
N ASP A 2 30.56 -3.94 -9.97
CA ASP A 2 29.52 -2.88 -10.00
C ASP A 2 28.14 -3.29 -9.48
N TYR A 3 28.05 -4.34 -8.64
CA TYR A 3 26.76 -4.91 -8.21
C TYR A 3 25.98 -3.96 -7.29
N VAL A 4 26.64 -3.39 -6.29
CA VAL A 4 26.02 -2.46 -5.32
C VAL A 4 25.49 -1.21 -6.05
N GLU A 5 26.29 -0.64 -6.94
CA GLU A 5 25.88 0.50 -7.77
C GLU A 5 24.71 0.14 -8.71
N THR A 6 24.81 -0.99 -9.43
CA THR A 6 23.76 -1.44 -10.36
C THR A 6 22.45 -1.74 -9.65
N MET A 7 22.50 -2.21 -8.41
CA MET A 7 21.31 -2.46 -7.59
C MET A 7 20.86 -1.22 -6.81
N GLY A 8 21.65 -0.14 -6.78
CA GLY A 8 21.35 1.07 -6.03
C GLY A 8 21.35 0.83 -4.51
N MET A 9 22.16 -0.12 -4.06
CA MET A 9 22.31 -0.44 -2.64
C MET A 9 23.17 0.64 -1.97
N ALA A 10 22.91 0.89 -0.69
CA ALA A 10 23.67 1.86 0.11
C ALA A 10 24.65 1.15 1.03
N LEU A 11 25.88 1.65 1.10
CA LEU A 11 26.86 1.25 2.12
C LEU A 11 26.64 2.05 3.39
N THR A 12 26.71 1.39 4.54
CA THR A 12 26.65 1.99 5.87
C THR A 12 28.02 2.08 6.53
N ALA A 13 28.95 1.18 6.17
CA ALA A 13 30.33 1.19 6.61
C ALA A 13 31.27 0.53 5.59
N GLY A 14 32.56 0.86 5.63
CA GLY A 14 33.58 0.29 4.76
C GLY A 14 33.45 0.73 3.30
N ARG A 15 33.69 -0.20 2.37
CA ARG A 15 33.74 0.07 0.92
C ARG A 15 33.08 -1.04 0.10
N ASP A 16 32.78 -0.74 -1.16
CA ASP A 16 32.38 -1.75 -2.16
C ASP A 16 33.60 -2.54 -2.68
N PHE A 17 33.31 -3.60 -3.44
CA PHE A 17 34.28 -4.32 -4.22
C PHE A 17 34.92 -3.43 -5.30
N SER A 18 36.24 -3.45 -5.38
CA SER A 18 37.01 -2.61 -6.30
C SER A 18 38.02 -3.42 -7.10
N ARG A 19 38.22 -3.05 -8.38
CA ARG A 19 39.27 -3.61 -9.23
C ARG A 19 40.68 -3.25 -8.75
N ALA A 20 40.81 -2.21 -7.92
CA ALA A 20 42.09 -1.79 -7.34
C ALA A 20 42.55 -2.71 -6.18
N HIS A 21 41.70 -3.64 -5.73
CA HIS A 21 41.97 -4.53 -4.60
C HIS A 21 41.77 -6.00 -5.00
N VAL A 22 42.41 -6.91 -4.27
CA VAL A 22 42.23 -8.36 -4.43
C VAL A 22 40.96 -8.79 -3.68
N ASP A 23 39.80 -8.39 -4.18
CA ASP A 23 38.50 -8.62 -3.53
C ASP A 23 37.86 -9.97 -3.88
N SER A 24 38.54 -10.82 -4.66
CA SER A 24 38.04 -12.16 -5.07
C SER A 24 37.71 -13.10 -3.92
N THR A 25 38.23 -12.84 -2.73
CA THR A 25 37.94 -13.60 -1.51
C THR A 25 37.17 -12.79 -0.49
N ASN A 26 36.90 -11.51 -0.73
CA ASN A 26 36.31 -10.62 0.25
C ASN A 26 34.78 -10.64 0.22
N TYR A 27 34.18 -10.13 1.28
CA TYR A 27 32.75 -10.18 1.53
C TYR A 27 32.16 -8.81 1.86
N LEU A 28 30.92 -8.60 1.44
CA LEU A 28 30.05 -7.57 2.00
C LEU A 28 28.97 -8.25 2.83
N VAL A 29 28.54 -7.61 3.90
CA VAL A 29 27.45 -8.12 4.75
C VAL A 29 26.37 -7.07 4.90
N ASN A 30 25.11 -7.43 5.16
CA ASN A 30 24.10 -6.43 5.55
C ASN A 30 24.18 -6.10 7.04
N GLU A 31 23.46 -5.05 7.48
CA GLU A 31 23.38 -4.63 8.89
C GLU A 31 22.94 -5.78 9.80
N GLU A 32 21.99 -6.62 9.36
CA GLU A 32 21.50 -7.76 10.15
C GLU A 32 22.61 -8.80 10.41
N ALA A 33 23.38 -9.15 9.37
CA ALA A 33 24.52 -10.05 9.53
C ALA A 33 25.63 -9.44 10.38
N ALA A 34 25.90 -8.13 10.23
CA ALA A 34 26.85 -7.41 11.07
C ALA A 34 26.44 -7.45 12.55
N GLN A 35 25.17 -7.22 12.86
CA GLN A 35 24.64 -7.31 14.22
C GLN A 35 24.81 -8.70 14.83
N LEU A 36 24.47 -9.77 14.08
CA LEU A 36 24.67 -11.14 14.55
C LEU A 36 26.15 -11.49 14.82
N MET A 37 27.06 -10.84 14.10
CA MET A 37 28.51 -10.99 14.27
C MET A 37 29.09 -10.07 15.36
N GLY A 38 28.25 -9.36 16.12
CA GLY A 38 28.67 -8.50 17.23
C GLY A 38 28.90 -7.03 16.87
N GLY A 39 28.32 -6.53 15.77
CA GLY A 39 28.29 -5.12 15.42
C GLY A 39 29.37 -4.72 14.42
N ASP A 40 30.42 -4.02 14.87
CA ASP A 40 31.49 -3.56 13.98
C ASP A 40 32.31 -4.75 13.44
N VAL A 41 32.21 -5.00 12.14
CA VAL A 41 32.71 -6.22 11.48
C VAL A 41 33.64 -5.95 10.32
N VAL A 42 33.78 -4.70 9.89
CA VAL A 42 34.68 -4.35 8.78
C VAL A 42 36.12 -4.68 9.19
N GLY A 43 36.86 -5.36 8.32
CA GLY A 43 38.21 -5.84 8.59
C GLY A 43 38.29 -7.21 9.27
N LYS A 44 37.15 -7.78 9.71
CA LYS A 44 37.14 -9.13 10.30
C LYS A 44 37.17 -10.20 9.21
N LYS A 45 37.85 -11.30 9.50
CA LYS A 45 37.87 -12.50 8.64
C LYS A 45 36.73 -13.43 9.00
N ILE A 46 36.05 -13.91 7.97
CA ILE A 46 35.01 -14.93 8.07
C ILE A 46 35.28 -16.06 7.08
N LYS A 47 34.72 -17.23 7.36
CA LYS A 47 34.80 -18.39 6.48
C LYS A 47 33.41 -18.72 5.94
N VAL A 48 33.23 -18.55 4.64
CA VAL A 48 31.95 -18.79 3.95
C VAL A 48 32.13 -19.94 2.97
N TYR A 49 31.38 -21.03 3.15
CA TYR A 49 31.45 -22.25 2.33
C TYR A 49 32.88 -22.75 2.10
N GLY A 50 33.72 -22.71 3.15
CA GLY A 50 35.09 -23.19 3.09
C GLY A 50 36.14 -22.17 2.62
N THR A 51 35.72 -21.02 2.07
CA THR A 51 36.63 -19.93 1.66
C THR A 51 36.78 -18.93 2.79
N GLU A 52 38.03 -18.60 3.16
CA GLU A 52 38.31 -17.55 4.15
C GLU A 52 38.51 -16.21 3.44
N GLY A 53 37.99 -15.15 4.04
CA GLY A 53 38.01 -13.82 3.44
C GLY A 53 37.62 -12.72 4.43
N GLU A 54 37.89 -11.48 4.04
CA GLU A 54 37.67 -10.31 4.90
C GLU A 54 36.36 -9.61 4.56
N ILE A 55 35.65 -9.12 5.58
CA ILE A 55 34.50 -8.25 5.41
C ILE A 55 34.99 -6.84 5.09
N VAL A 56 34.77 -6.37 3.86
CA VAL A 56 35.27 -5.05 3.41
C VAL A 56 34.24 -3.93 3.52
N GLY A 57 32.97 -4.27 3.76
CA GLY A 57 31.90 -3.28 3.88
C GLY A 57 30.60 -3.86 4.41
N VAL A 58 29.77 -2.96 4.92
CA VAL A 58 28.42 -3.24 5.42
C VAL A 58 27.42 -2.50 4.55
N LEU A 59 26.44 -3.24 4.03
CA LEU A 59 25.32 -2.74 3.26
C LEU A 59 24.13 -2.44 4.17
N LYS A 60 23.39 -1.38 3.86
CA LYS A 60 22.08 -1.14 4.48
C LYS A 60 21.17 -2.33 4.24
N ASN A 61 20.34 -2.69 5.23
CA ASN A 61 19.40 -3.79 5.10
C ASN A 61 18.51 -3.66 3.86
N PHE A 62 18.46 -4.73 3.06
CA PHE A 62 17.64 -4.86 1.86
C PHE A 62 16.88 -6.19 1.90
N SER A 63 15.66 -6.21 1.35
CA SER A 63 14.89 -7.45 1.24
C SER A 63 15.34 -8.22 -0.01
N MET A 64 15.89 -9.42 0.19
CA MET A 64 16.20 -10.35 -0.90
C MET A 64 15.01 -11.24 -1.27
N ASN A 65 14.10 -11.47 -0.33
CA ASN A 65 13.02 -12.42 -0.43
C ASN A 65 11.67 -11.69 -0.46
N SER A 66 10.62 -12.36 0.00
CA SER A 66 9.27 -11.80 0.07
C SER A 66 9.13 -10.77 1.19
N LEU A 67 8.19 -9.83 1.06
CA LEU A 67 7.78 -8.88 2.12
C LEU A 67 7.30 -9.59 3.40
N TYR A 68 6.93 -10.86 3.30
CA TYR A 68 6.55 -11.71 4.43
C TYR A 68 7.75 -12.16 5.28
N SER A 69 8.96 -12.18 4.72
CA SER A 69 10.18 -12.60 5.44
C SER A 69 10.89 -11.41 6.07
N PRO A 70 11.45 -11.56 7.29
CA PRO A 70 12.31 -10.53 7.86
C PRO A 70 13.55 -10.35 6.98
N VAL A 71 14.25 -9.23 7.14
CA VAL A 71 15.54 -9.05 6.48
C VAL A 71 16.48 -10.13 6.99
N GLU A 72 16.92 -11.02 6.11
CA GLU A 72 17.79 -12.14 6.47
C GLU A 72 19.26 -11.67 6.53
N PRO A 73 20.04 -12.21 7.48
CA PRO A 73 21.49 -12.03 7.50
C PRO A 73 22.11 -12.47 6.17
N THR A 74 22.69 -11.53 5.44
CA THR A 74 23.16 -11.75 4.07
C THR A 74 24.65 -11.51 3.95
N VAL A 75 25.34 -12.42 3.27
CA VAL A 75 26.73 -12.25 2.85
C VAL A 75 26.81 -12.22 1.33
N VAL A 76 27.27 -11.12 0.76
CA VAL A 76 27.53 -10.96 -0.67
C VAL A 76 28.98 -11.32 -0.93
N ARG A 77 29.19 -12.26 -1.86
CA ARG A 77 30.51 -12.74 -2.27
C ARG A 77 30.80 -12.35 -3.71
N PHE A 78 32.05 -12.00 -3.98
CA PHE A 78 32.52 -11.80 -5.33
C PHE A 78 33.08 -13.11 -5.92
N ASP A 79 32.26 -13.86 -6.66
CA ASP A 79 32.63 -15.16 -7.28
C ASP A 79 32.34 -15.17 -8.80
N PRO A 80 33.23 -14.58 -9.63
CA PRO A 80 33.01 -14.46 -11.08
C PRO A 80 32.77 -15.80 -11.81
N PRO A 81 33.49 -16.90 -11.50
CA PRO A 81 33.25 -18.19 -12.14
C PRO A 81 31.84 -18.77 -11.95
N ARG A 82 31.10 -18.35 -10.91
CA ARG A 82 29.73 -18.83 -10.62
C ARG A 82 28.64 -17.82 -10.99
N CYS A 83 28.94 -16.84 -11.85
CA CYS A 83 27.95 -15.86 -12.29
C CYS A 83 27.04 -16.45 -13.38
N GLY A 84 25.80 -16.78 -13.03
CA GLY A 84 24.80 -17.32 -13.96
C GLY A 84 23.80 -16.31 -14.52
N ARG A 85 23.78 -15.07 -14.00
CA ARG A 85 22.87 -13.99 -14.41
C ARG A 85 23.55 -12.64 -14.34
N LEU A 86 23.27 -11.78 -15.31
CA LEU A 86 23.75 -10.41 -15.34
C LEU A 86 22.61 -9.46 -14.98
N TYR A 87 22.85 -8.58 -14.01
CA TYR A 87 21.96 -7.46 -13.73
C TYR A 87 22.44 -6.25 -14.51
N VAL A 88 21.51 -5.59 -15.21
CA VAL A 88 21.81 -4.39 -16.01
C VAL A 88 20.81 -3.30 -15.68
N ARG A 89 21.32 -2.12 -15.33
CA ARG A 89 20.51 -0.91 -15.13
C ARG A 89 20.60 -0.04 -16.37
N THR A 90 19.47 0.16 -17.05
CA THR A 90 19.39 1.02 -18.22
C THR A 90 19.13 2.47 -17.83
N LYS A 91 19.52 3.41 -18.69
CA LYS A 91 19.11 4.81 -18.57
C LYS A 91 17.63 4.94 -18.91
N ALA A 92 16.92 5.84 -18.21
CA ALA A 92 15.52 6.11 -18.46
C ALA A 92 15.28 6.48 -19.94
N GLY A 93 14.29 5.87 -20.56
CA GLY A 93 13.94 6.09 -21.98
C GLY A 93 14.76 5.29 -23.00
N GLN A 94 15.83 4.59 -22.61
CA GLN A 94 16.73 3.89 -23.55
C GLN A 94 16.63 2.36 -23.51
N ILE A 95 15.51 1.82 -23.01
CA ILE A 95 15.37 0.37 -22.77
C ILE A 95 15.49 -0.41 -24.09
N SER A 96 14.81 0.03 -25.16
CA SER A 96 14.81 -0.68 -26.45
C SER A 96 16.19 -0.69 -27.10
N GLU A 97 16.89 0.46 -27.09
CA GLU A 97 18.26 0.59 -27.60
C GLU A 97 19.24 -0.29 -26.81
N ALA A 98 19.13 -0.30 -25.49
CA ALA A 98 19.97 -1.12 -24.62
C ALA A 98 19.74 -2.62 -24.87
N LEU A 99 18.48 -3.06 -25.02
CA LEU A 99 18.16 -4.46 -25.33
C LEU A 99 18.73 -4.88 -26.69
N ALA A 100 18.59 -4.04 -27.71
CA ALA A 100 19.16 -4.32 -29.03
C ALA A 100 20.70 -4.42 -28.98
N SER A 101 21.35 -3.50 -28.26
CA SER A 101 22.80 -3.54 -28.07
C SER A 101 23.26 -4.77 -27.29
N MET A 102 22.57 -5.13 -26.20
CA MET A 102 22.91 -6.33 -25.41
C MET A 102 22.73 -7.60 -26.22
N LYS A 103 21.63 -7.71 -26.98
CA LYS A 103 21.38 -8.85 -27.87
C LYS A 103 22.51 -9.02 -28.88
N ALA A 104 22.93 -7.95 -29.55
CA ALA A 104 24.02 -8.00 -30.53
C ALA A 104 25.35 -8.48 -29.92
N VAL A 105 25.67 -8.01 -28.70
CA VAL A 105 26.86 -8.45 -27.97
C VAL A 105 26.74 -9.93 -27.58
N CYS A 106 25.60 -10.35 -27.03
CA CYS A 106 25.39 -11.75 -26.65
C CYS A 106 25.51 -12.71 -27.84
N GLU A 107 24.91 -12.37 -28.98
CA GLU A 107 24.99 -13.16 -30.22
C GLU A 107 26.41 -13.20 -30.79
N GLN A 108 27.21 -12.14 -30.61
CA GLN A 108 28.61 -12.11 -31.03
C GLN A 108 29.48 -13.10 -30.23
N PHE A 109 29.29 -13.16 -28.91
CA PHE A 109 30.10 -14.01 -28.03
C PHE A 109 29.57 -15.44 -27.92
N ASN A 110 28.26 -15.65 -28.07
CA ASN A 110 27.63 -16.96 -27.93
C ASN A 110 26.40 -17.13 -28.84
N PRO A 111 26.60 -17.28 -30.16
CA PRO A 111 25.50 -17.34 -31.14
C PRO A 111 24.60 -18.58 -30.99
N GLY A 112 25.05 -19.62 -30.28
CA GLY A 112 24.28 -20.84 -30.04
C GLY A 112 23.30 -20.74 -28.86
N TYR A 113 23.28 -19.63 -28.12
CA TYR A 113 22.45 -19.45 -26.94
C TYR A 113 21.45 -18.30 -27.14
N PRO A 114 20.15 -18.51 -26.89
CA PRO A 114 19.16 -17.45 -27.06
C PRO A 114 19.39 -16.31 -26.06
N PHE A 115 19.19 -15.08 -26.52
CA PHE A 115 19.20 -13.90 -25.64
C PHE A 115 17.92 -13.88 -24.80
N GLU A 116 18.02 -14.35 -23.57
CA GLU A 116 16.95 -14.31 -22.58
C GLU A 116 17.14 -13.13 -21.62
N TYR A 117 16.05 -12.42 -21.34
CA TYR A 117 16.02 -11.34 -20.36
C TYR A 117 14.70 -11.35 -19.61
N THR A 118 14.70 -10.80 -18.41
CA THR A 118 13.49 -10.60 -17.61
C THR A 118 13.60 -9.26 -16.92
N PHE A 119 12.55 -8.46 -16.98
CA PHE A 119 12.54 -7.22 -16.24
C PHE A 119 12.25 -7.48 -14.76
N LEU A 120 12.97 -6.77 -13.91
CA LEU A 120 12.87 -6.97 -12.47
C LEU A 120 11.48 -6.59 -11.93
N ASP A 121 10.85 -5.56 -12.49
CA ASP A 121 9.48 -5.13 -12.15
C ASP A 121 8.42 -6.22 -12.47
N GLN A 122 8.57 -6.96 -13.56
CA GLN A 122 7.69 -8.08 -13.90
C GLN A 122 7.84 -9.23 -12.91
N VAL A 123 9.07 -9.53 -12.46
CA VAL A 123 9.31 -10.53 -11.41
C VAL A 123 8.67 -10.10 -10.09
N PHE A 124 8.79 -8.83 -9.73
CA PHE A 124 8.11 -8.25 -8.57
C PHE A 124 6.59 -8.36 -8.70
N GLU A 125 6.00 -7.93 -9.83
CA GLU A 125 4.56 -8.00 -10.05
C GLU A 125 4.04 -9.45 -9.98
N GLN A 126 4.79 -10.40 -10.54
CA GLN A 126 4.41 -11.82 -10.48
C GLN A 126 4.45 -12.37 -9.06
N THR A 127 5.43 -11.95 -8.26
CA THR A 127 5.57 -12.36 -6.86
C THR A 127 4.47 -11.77 -5.97
N TYR A 128 4.02 -10.54 -6.26
CA TYR A 128 3.00 -9.82 -5.48
C TYR A 128 1.64 -9.71 -6.18
N ARG A 129 1.38 -10.61 -7.14
CA ARG A 129 0.17 -10.57 -7.98
C ARG A 129 -1.09 -10.81 -7.14
N SER A 130 -1.02 -11.75 -6.21
CA SER A 130 -2.10 -12.09 -5.28
C SER A 130 -2.54 -10.87 -4.47
N GLU A 131 -1.58 -10.14 -3.91
CA GLU A 131 -1.75 -8.97 -3.05
C GLU A 131 -2.37 -7.83 -3.86
N THR A 132 -1.88 -7.62 -5.08
CA THR A 132 -2.42 -6.62 -6.01
C THR A 132 -3.88 -6.93 -6.38
N ILE A 133 -4.19 -8.20 -6.65
CA ILE A 133 -5.57 -8.62 -6.97
C ILE A 133 -6.47 -8.47 -5.73
N MET A 134 -6.01 -8.90 -4.56
CA MET A 134 -6.74 -8.77 -3.29
C MET A 134 -7.07 -7.30 -2.99
N GLY A 135 -6.09 -6.40 -3.13
CA GLY A 135 -6.30 -4.95 -2.97
C GLY A 135 -7.29 -4.37 -3.97
N LYS A 136 -7.24 -4.79 -5.24
CA LYS A 136 -8.21 -4.38 -6.27
C LYS A 136 -9.62 -4.85 -5.94
N LEU A 137 -9.79 -6.12 -5.56
CA LEU A 137 -11.10 -6.68 -5.18
C LEU A 137 -11.66 -6.00 -3.93
N ALA A 138 -10.82 -5.79 -2.90
CA ALA A 138 -11.20 -5.08 -1.69
C ALA A 138 -11.68 -3.65 -2.00
N ASN A 139 -11.01 -2.93 -2.91
CA ASN A 139 -11.43 -1.60 -3.32
C ASN A 139 -12.77 -1.61 -4.07
N ILE A 140 -12.96 -2.56 -5.00
CA ILE A 140 -14.24 -2.72 -5.71
C ILE A 140 -15.37 -3.00 -4.71
N PHE A 141 -15.17 -3.92 -3.77
CA PHE A 141 -16.15 -4.22 -2.74
C PHE A 141 -16.41 -3.02 -1.83
N ALA A 142 -15.38 -2.26 -1.43
CA ALA A 142 -15.54 -1.06 -0.64
C ALA A 142 -16.42 -0.02 -1.36
N VAL A 143 -16.18 0.24 -2.65
CA VAL A 143 -16.99 1.16 -3.46
C VAL A 143 -18.44 0.70 -3.54
N ILE A 144 -18.68 -0.58 -3.81
CA ILE A 144 -20.02 -1.17 -3.87
C ILE A 144 -20.71 -1.07 -2.50
N SER A 145 -20.03 -1.41 -1.40
CA SER A 145 -20.56 -1.32 -0.05
C SER A 145 -20.93 0.11 0.33
N VAL A 146 -20.11 1.09 -0.03
CA VAL A 146 -20.43 2.51 0.17
C VAL A 146 -21.69 2.88 -0.63
N PHE A 147 -21.74 2.52 -1.91
CA PHE A 147 -22.89 2.82 -2.76
C PHE A 147 -24.20 2.24 -2.21
N ILE A 148 -24.20 0.95 -1.83
CA ILE A 148 -25.36 0.29 -1.22
C ILE A 148 -25.74 0.93 0.13
N SER A 149 -24.75 1.28 0.95
CA SER A 149 -24.99 1.95 2.24
C SER A 149 -25.68 3.30 2.05
N LEU A 150 -25.27 4.07 1.02
CA LEU A 150 -25.91 5.34 0.68
C LEU A 150 -27.33 5.14 0.16
N LEU A 151 -27.60 4.11 -0.64
CA LEU A 151 -28.97 3.77 -1.07
C LEU A 151 -29.85 3.39 0.12
N GLY A 152 -29.34 2.59 1.07
CA GLY A 152 -30.06 2.23 2.28
C GLY A 152 -30.40 3.45 3.14
N LEU A 153 -29.43 4.35 3.31
CA LEU A 153 -29.62 5.61 4.04
C LEU A 153 -30.63 6.53 3.32
N LEU A 154 -30.58 6.61 1.98
CA LEU A 154 -31.55 7.34 1.16
C LEU A 154 -32.97 6.76 1.30
N GLY A 155 -33.11 5.45 1.29
CA GLY A 155 -34.41 4.78 1.46
C GLY A 155 -34.99 5.00 2.86
N LEU A 156 -34.16 4.86 3.89
CA LEU A 156 -34.57 5.05 5.29
C LEU A 156 -34.96 6.51 5.57
N THR A 157 -34.18 7.46 5.04
CA THR A 157 -34.48 8.90 5.17
C THR A 157 -35.77 9.27 4.44
N ALA A 158 -35.98 8.78 3.21
CA ALA A 158 -37.22 9.03 2.46
C ALA A 158 -38.45 8.49 3.19
N PHE A 159 -38.40 7.25 3.67
CA PHE A 159 -39.49 6.63 4.42
C PHE A 159 -39.81 7.39 5.72
N THR A 160 -38.79 7.82 6.45
CA THR A 160 -38.97 8.58 7.71
C THR A 160 -39.59 9.95 7.46
N VAL A 161 -39.18 10.62 6.37
CA VAL A 161 -39.78 11.90 5.95
C VAL A 161 -41.26 11.72 5.64
N GLU A 162 -41.61 10.70 4.85
CA GLU A 162 -42.99 10.42 4.46
C GLU A 162 -43.88 10.14 5.69
N GLN A 163 -43.37 9.36 6.64
CA GLN A 163 -44.10 9.07 7.89
C GLN A 163 -44.26 10.30 8.79
N ARG A 164 -43.33 11.27 8.72
CA ARG A 164 -43.34 12.51 9.50
C ARG A 164 -43.86 13.73 8.74
N THR A 165 -44.47 13.55 7.56
CA THR A 165 -44.91 14.65 6.68
C THR A 165 -45.89 15.61 7.40
N LYS A 166 -46.81 15.09 8.21
CA LYS A 166 -47.77 15.91 8.98
C LYS A 166 -47.07 16.79 10.03
N GLU A 167 -46.09 16.28 10.74
CA GLU A 167 -45.29 17.03 11.73
C GLU A 167 -44.44 18.12 11.06
N VAL A 168 -43.82 17.77 9.93
CA VAL A 168 -43.02 18.70 9.11
C VAL A 168 -43.88 19.84 8.57
N GLY A 169 -45.08 19.54 8.07
CA GLY A 169 -46.04 20.52 7.56
C GLY A 169 -46.51 21.50 8.64
N ILE A 170 -46.89 21.00 9.82
CA ILE A 170 -47.31 21.84 10.96
C ILE A 170 -46.17 22.78 11.39
N ARG A 171 -44.94 22.26 11.55
CA ARG A 171 -43.79 23.09 11.93
C ARG A 171 -43.45 24.16 10.90
N LYS A 172 -43.57 23.85 9.60
CA LYS A 172 -43.31 24.79 8.51
C LYS A 172 -44.33 25.94 8.52
N VAL A 173 -45.61 25.66 8.80
CA VAL A 173 -46.66 26.69 8.96
C VAL A 173 -46.45 27.52 10.23
N LEU A 174 -45.92 26.93 11.30
CA LEU A 174 -45.53 27.62 12.53
C LEU A 174 -44.24 28.45 12.40
N GLY A 175 -43.67 28.58 11.18
CA GLY A 175 -42.51 29.44 10.90
C GLY A 175 -41.15 28.77 11.09
N ALA A 176 -41.08 27.44 11.25
CA ALA A 176 -39.81 26.75 11.29
C ALA A 176 -39.08 26.84 9.94
N SER A 177 -37.79 27.17 9.97
CA SER A 177 -36.96 27.22 8.76
C SER A 177 -36.72 25.82 8.18
N VAL A 178 -36.63 25.75 6.84
CA VAL A 178 -36.27 24.54 6.08
C VAL A 178 -34.98 23.91 6.64
N ALA A 179 -34.00 24.74 6.99
CA ALA A 179 -32.74 24.30 7.60
C ALA A 179 -32.91 23.70 9.00
N GLY A 180 -33.81 24.25 9.83
CA GLY A 180 -34.09 23.72 11.17
C GLY A 180 -34.74 22.34 11.14
N ILE A 181 -35.67 22.13 10.20
CA ILE A 181 -36.30 20.83 9.98
C ILE A 181 -35.27 19.82 9.45
N ALA A 182 -34.45 20.22 8.47
CA ALA A 182 -33.41 19.37 7.92
C ALA A 182 -32.35 18.97 8.95
N ALA A 183 -31.93 19.89 9.83
CA ALA A 183 -30.97 19.61 10.90
C ALA A 183 -31.53 18.62 11.94
N LEU A 184 -32.81 18.76 12.32
CA LEU A 184 -33.47 17.87 13.26
C LEU A 184 -33.51 16.43 12.71
N LEU A 185 -33.95 16.28 11.45
CA LEU A 185 -34.00 14.98 10.78
C LEU A 185 -32.58 14.40 10.61
N SER A 186 -31.62 15.22 10.20
CA SER A 186 -30.22 14.78 10.01
C SER A 186 -29.57 14.27 11.30
N LYS A 187 -29.90 14.87 12.46
CA LYS A 187 -29.30 14.50 13.75
C LYS A 187 -29.56 13.04 14.14
N GLU A 188 -30.75 12.52 13.88
CA GLU A 188 -31.10 11.12 14.18
C GLU A 188 -30.24 10.16 13.36
N PHE A 189 -30.05 10.44 12.07
CA PHE A 189 -29.22 9.61 11.18
C PHE A 189 -27.72 9.74 11.46
N VAL A 190 -27.23 10.96 11.71
CA VAL A 190 -25.82 11.19 12.07
C VAL A 190 -25.46 10.42 13.33
N LYS A 191 -26.37 10.33 14.32
CA LYS A 191 -26.15 9.51 15.52
C LYS A 191 -25.96 8.02 15.16
N LEU A 192 -26.76 7.47 14.26
CA LEU A 192 -26.63 6.08 13.80
C LEU A 192 -25.29 5.86 13.08
N VAL A 193 -24.89 6.80 12.21
CA VAL A 193 -23.60 6.74 11.50
C VAL A 193 -22.43 6.79 12.48
N LEU A 194 -22.47 7.68 13.48
CA LEU A 194 -21.44 7.76 14.51
C LEU A 194 -21.28 6.47 15.32
N ILE A 195 -22.39 5.82 15.68
CA ILE A 195 -22.36 4.51 16.35
C ILE A 195 -21.72 3.47 15.43
N GLY A 196 -22.10 3.45 14.15
CA GLY A 196 -21.51 2.56 13.16
C GLY A 196 -19.99 2.75 13.04
N VAL A 197 -19.52 4.01 12.91
CA VAL A 197 -18.08 4.33 12.84
C VAL A 197 -17.37 3.94 14.14
N ALA A 198 -17.96 4.21 15.30
CA ALA A 198 -17.37 3.88 16.60
C ALA A 198 -17.16 2.36 16.79
N ILE A 199 -18.01 1.53 16.18
CA ILE A 199 -17.86 0.06 16.20
C ILE A 199 -16.94 -0.42 15.07
N ALA A 200 -17.07 0.15 13.88
CA ALA A 200 -16.31 -0.27 12.71
C ALA A 200 -14.81 0.01 12.84
N LEU A 201 -14.42 1.14 13.44
CA LEU A 201 -13.00 1.51 13.57
C LEU A 201 -12.19 0.52 14.43
N PRO A 202 -12.61 0.15 15.66
CA PRO A 202 -11.92 -0.88 16.45
C PRO A 202 -11.85 -2.24 15.75
N VAL A 203 -12.95 -2.66 15.11
CA VAL A 203 -13.00 -3.94 14.39
C VAL A 203 -12.04 -3.94 13.20
N ALA A 204 -12.03 -2.86 12.42
CA ALA A 204 -11.10 -2.68 11.31
C ALA A 204 -9.64 -2.66 11.79
N ALA A 205 -9.35 -1.94 12.89
CA ALA A 205 -8.01 -1.90 13.47
C ALA A 205 -7.55 -3.29 13.95
N TYR A 206 -8.43 -4.05 14.59
CA TYR A 206 -8.13 -5.41 15.02
C TYR A 206 -7.83 -6.34 13.83
N LEU A 207 -8.71 -6.38 12.82
CA LEU A 207 -8.52 -7.22 11.63
C LEU A 207 -7.25 -6.84 10.85
N MET A 208 -6.99 -5.54 10.68
CA MET A 208 -5.78 -5.06 10.02
C MET A 208 -4.51 -5.41 10.83
N SER A 209 -4.58 -5.35 12.16
CA SER A 209 -3.45 -5.72 13.01
C SER A 209 -3.13 -7.21 12.95
N GLN A 210 -4.14 -8.07 12.80
CA GLN A 210 -3.96 -9.51 12.58
C GLN A 210 -3.35 -9.76 11.20
N TRP A 211 -3.90 -9.14 10.16
CA TRP A 211 -3.39 -9.29 8.81
C TRP A 211 -1.95 -8.77 8.64
N LEU A 212 -1.59 -7.66 9.30
CA LEU A 212 -0.23 -7.11 9.28
C LEU A 212 0.79 -7.94 10.08
N GLN A 213 0.36 -8.86 10.94
CA GLN A 213 1.30 -9.73 11.66
C GLN A 213 1.98 -10.75 10.76
N ASP A 214 1.34 -11.14 9.66
CA ASP A 214 1.90 -12.06 8.68
C ASP A 214 3.07 -11.43 7.89
N PHE A 215 3.22 -10.11 7.95
CA PHE A 215 4.28 -9.36 7.27
C PHE A 215 5.42 -9.03 8.24
N ALA A 216 6.61 -9.58 8.00
CA ALA A 216 7.78 -9.27 8.81
C ALA A 216 8.22 -7.80 8.66
N SER A 217 8.09 -7.22 7.46
CA SER A 217 8.27 -5.78 7.22
C SER A 217 6.91 -5.06 7.23
N ARG A 218 6.32 -4.89 8.41
CA ARG A 218 5.04 -4.19 8.59
C ARG A 218 5.22 -2.67 8.64
N ILE A 219 4.33 -1.95 7.97
CA ILE A 219 4.18 -0.51 8.18
C ILE A 219 3.54 -0.25 9.55
N SER A 220 4.00 0.77 10.27
CA SER A 220 3.28 1.27 11.44
C SER A 220 1.97 1.90 10.97
N MET A 221 0.83 1.28 11.26
CA MET A 221 -0.47 1.77 10.80
C MET A 221 -0.82 3.07 11.55
N PRO A 222 -0.78 4.24 10.89
CA PRO A 222 -0.96 5.47 11.59
C PRO A 222 -2.45 5.71 11.85
N TRP A 223 -2.77 6.14 13.07
CA TRP A 223 -4.15 6.33 13.53
C TRP A 223 -4.97 7.29 12.66
N TRP A 224 -4.30 8.24 11.97
CA TRP A 224 -4.95 9.22 11.11
C TRP A 224 -5.66 8.59 9.90
N LEU A 225 -5.26 7.41 9.44
CA LEU A 225 -5.96 6.72 8.34
C LEU A 225 -7.39 6.35 8.74
N PHE A 226 -7.57 5.90 9.99
CA PHE A 226 -8.89 5.58 10.54
C PHE A 226 -9.72 6.85 10.73
N ALA A 227 -9.11 7.92 11.22
CA ALA A 227 -9.77 9.21 11.36
C ALA A 227 -10.22 9.76 10.00
N LEU A 228 -9.36 9.71 8.97
CA LEU A 228 -9.67 10.14 7.62
C LEU A 228 -10.81 9.31 7.00
N SER A 229 -10.77 7.98 7.16
CA SER A 229 -11.80 7.07 6.66
C SER A 229 -13.15 7.32 7.34
N GLY A 230 -13.15 7.49 8.67
CA GLY A 230 -14.35 7.83 9.43
C GLY A 230 -14.92 9.20 9.06
N ALA A 231 -14.05 10.19 8.87
CA ALA A 231 -14.45 11.52 8.40
C ALA A 231 -15.05 11.49 6.99
N ALA A 232 -14.44 10.73 6.07
CA ALA A 232 -14.98 10.55 4.72
C ALA A 232 -16.37 9.88 4.75
N ALA A 233 -16.55 8.83 5.56
CA ALA A 233 -17.83 8.17 5.74
C ALA A 233 -18.91 9.11 6.30
N LEU A 234 -18.56 9.93 7.30
CA LEU A 234 -19.44 10.95 7.87
C LEU A 234 -19.83 12.02 6.84
N LEU A 235 -18.86 12.53 6.07
CA LEU A 235 -19.10 13.53 5.03
C LEU A 235 -20.05 13.00 3.96
N LEU A 236 -19.85 11.77 3.49
CA LEU A 236 -20.73 11.12 2.53
C LEU A 236 -22.15 10.97 3.10
N ALA A 237 -22.27 10.46 4.32
CA ALA A 237 -23.57 10.29 4.96
C ALA A 237 -24.30 11.62 5.14
N ILE A 238 -23.62 12.64 5.69
CA ILE A 238 -24.20 13.98 5.89
C ILE A 238 -24.61 14.59 4.56
N GLY A 239 -23.78 14.48 3.51
CA GLY A 239 -24.11 14.98 2.17
C GLY A 239 -25.39 14.35 1.62
N THR A 240 -25.50 13.03 1.73
CA THR A 240 -26.66 12.27 1.29
C THR A 240 -27.94 12.60 2.07
N ILE A 241 -27.86 12.67 3.40
CA ILE A 241 -29.00 13.00 4.26
C ILE A 241 -29.44 14.45 4.07
N SER A 242 -28.49 15.38 3.97
CA SER A 242 -28.77 16.80 3.79
C SER A 242 -29.48 17.05 2.45
N PHE A 243 -29.00 16.41 1.38
CA PHE A 243 -29.63 16.49 0.07
C PHE A 243 -31.10 16.05 0.11
N GLN A 244 -31.41 14.90 0.74
CA GLN A 244 -32.78 14.42 0.88
C GLN A 244 -33.64 15.31 1.79
N SER A 245 -33.09 15.72 2.94
CA SER A 245 -33.81 16.54 3.92
C SER A 245 -34.18 17.90 3.35
N ILE A 246 -33.28 18.52 2.57
CA ILE A 246 -33.55 19.78 1.87
C ILE A 246 -34.61 19.58 0.80
N ARG A 247 -34.47 18.53 -0.04
CA ARG A 247 -35.46 18.22 -1.08
C ARG A 247 -36.86 18.03 -0.47
N ALA A 248 -36.96 17.28 0.61
CA ALA A 248 -38.20 17.06 1.36
C ALA A 248 -38.79 18.34 1.95
N ALA A 249 -37.95 19.19 2.54
CA ALA A 249 -38.39 20.44 3.16
C ALA A 249 -38.76 21.52 2.12
N LEU A 250 -38.29 21.40 0.87
CA LEU A 250 -38.67 22.25 -0.26
C LEU A 250 -40.00 21.83 -0.91
N THR A 251 -40.44 20.58 -0.72
CA THR A 251 -41.74 20.12 -1.24
C THR A 251 -42.87 21.00 -0.69
N ASN A 252 -43.78 21.42 -1.57
CA ASN A 252 -44.77 22.45 -1.27
C ASN A 252 -45.96 21.82 -0.51
N PRO A 253 -46.28 22.28 0.72
CA PRO A 253 -47.31 21.65 1.56
C PRO A 253 -48.73 21.72 0.97
N VAL A 254 -48.95 22.61 -0.01
CA VAL A 254 -50.24 22.78 -0.70
C VAL A 254 -50.61 21.56 -1.55
N ASP A 255 -49.64 20.81 -2.06
CA ASP A 255 -49.91 19.58 -2.81
C ASP A 255 -50.26 18.40 -1.90
N THR A 256 -49.69 18.34 -0.69
CA THR A 256 -49.92 17.24 0.28
C THR A 256 -51.22 17.35 1.07
N LEU A 257 -51.79 18.56 1.19
CA LEU A 257 -53.07 18.80 1.87
C LEU A 257 -54.29 18.67 0.93
N ARG A 258 -54.06 18.66 -0.39
CA ARG A 258 -55.12 18.56 -1.41
C ARG A 258 -55.26 17.15 -1.99
N SER A 259 -54.37 16.23 -1.59
CA SER A 259 -54.36 14.82 -2.00
C SER A 259 -55.09 13.88 -1.02
N GLU A 260 -55.85 14.42 -0.07
CA GLU A 260 -56.99 13.73 0.56
C GLU A 260 -58.30 14.23 -0.07
#